data_AF-A0A941SVR4-F1
#
_entry.id   AF-A0A941SVR4-F1
#
_cell.length_a   1.000
_cell.length_b   1.000
_cell.length_c   1.000
_cell.angle_alpha   90.00
_cell.angle_beta   90.00
_cell.angle_gamma   90.00
#
_symmetry.space_group_name_H-M   'P 1'
#
loop_
_entity.id
_entity.type
_entity.pdbx_description
1 polymer ?
#
loop_
_entity_poly.entity_id
_entity_poly.type
_entity_poly.pdbx_seq_one_letter_code
_entity_poly.pdbx_strand_id
1 'polypeptide(L)'
;NLELSALEADGKDKIVSSPRVVTADQTKALIEQGTEFAYQQATSSGATAVAFRKAVLKLEVTPQITPEGNIILDLDVNKDSPGGVVEGAMSINTKRVKTQVLVENGGTVVIGGIFELTETDQENKVPFLGDVPVLGNLFKQRTRKADKQEMLVFITPKMISDRGAVR
;
A
#
# COMPACT_ATOMS: atom_id res chain seq x y z
N ASN A 1 39.45 9.27 -24.41
CA ASN A 1 38.10 9.86 -24.35
C ASN A 1 37.62 9.80 -22.92
N LEU A 2 37.50 10.96 -22.26
CA LEU A 2 36.97 11.11 -20.91
C LEU A 2 35.49 11.48 -21.06
N GLU A 3 34.58 10.72 -20.47
CA GLU A 3 33.14 10.96 -20.54
C GLU A 3 32.59 11.05 -19.12
N LEU A 4 31.85 12.14 -18.84
CA LEU A 4 31.19 12.38 -17.57
C LEU A 4 29.70 12.14 -17.78
N SER A 5 29.14 11.14 -17.08
CA SER A 5 27.71 10.88 -17.06
C SER A 5 27.10 11.35 -15.74
N ALA A 6 26.06 12.17 -15.83
CA ALA A 6 25.24 12.61 -14.71
C ALA A 6 23.77 12.46 -15.12
N LEU A 7 22.99 11.77 -14.31
CA LEU A 7 21.56 11.54 -14.55
C LEU A 7 20.80 11.82 -13.25
N GLU A 8 19.84 12.73 -13.31
CA GLU A 8 18.89 13.01 -12.24
C GLU A 8 17.50 12.63 -12.76
N ALA A 9 16.77 11.81 -12.00
CA ALA A 9 15.43 11.36 -12.33
C ALA A 9 14.50 11.58 -11.12
N ASP A 10 13.46 12.39 -11.29
CA ASP A 10 12.37 12.58 -10.31
C ASP A 10 11.10 11.92 -10.86
N GLY A 11 10.51 11.00 -10.08
CA GLY A 11 9.29 10.29 -10.43
C GLY A 11 8.29 10.37 -9.28
N LYS A 12 7.08 10.89 -9.55
CA LYS A 12 6.02 11.04 -8.54
C LYS A 12 4.76 10.33 -8.98
N ASP A 13 4.45 9.24 -8.28
CA ASP A 13 3.24 8.46 -8.51
C ASP A 13 2.24 8.68 -7.37
N LYS A 14 0.99 9.01 -7.72
CA LYS A 14 -0.11 9.17 -6.76
C LYS A 14 -1.24 8.20 -7.08
N ILE A 15 -1.44 7.21 -6.21
CA ILE A 15 -2.50 6.22 -6.36
C ILE A 15 -3.62 6.50 -5.36
N VAL A 16 -4.79 6.88 -5.86
CA VAL A 16 -6.01 7.06 -5.04
C VAL A 16 -6.94 5.87 -5.24
N SER A 17 -7.30 5.20 -4.15
CA SER A 17 -8.21 4.05 -4.16
C SER A 17 -9.36 4.35 -3.20
N SER A 18 -10.61 4.34 -3.69
CA SER A 18 -11.79 4.74 -2.91
C SER A 18 -12.91 3.69 -2.99
N PRO A 19 -12.77 2.54 -2.30
CA PRO A 19 -13.84 1.55 -2.23
C PRO A 19 -15.04 2.12 -1.46
N ARG A 20 -16.25 1.76 -1.87
CA ARG A 20 -17.50 2.17 -1.21
C ARG A 20 -18.41 0.97 -1.09
N VAL A 21 -19.03 0.79 0.07
CA VAL A 21 -19.98 -0.28 0.33
C VAL A 21 -21.14 0.27 1.16
N VAL A 22 -22.34 -0.25 0.91
CA VAL A 22 -23.55 0.07 1.66
C VAL A 22 -23.96 -1.18 2.42
N THR A 23 -24.31 -1.03 3.69
CA THR A 23 -24.74 -2.13 4.55
C THR A 23 -25.75 -1.65 5.58
N ALA A 24 -26.48 -2.59 6.18
CA ALA A 24 -27.38 -2.32 7.29
C ALA A 24 -26.62 -2.17 8.61
N ASP A 25 -27.27 -1.59 9.61
CA ASP A 25 -26.75 -1.53 10.97
C ASP A 25 -26.39 -2.94 11.48
N GLN A 26 -25.25 -3.06 12.17
CA GLN A 26 -24.72 -4.31 12.73
C GLN A 26 -24.48 -5.44 11.71
N THR A 27 -24.50 -5.12 10.41
CA THR A 27 -24.34 -6.10 9.35
C THR A 27 -22.99 -5.93 8.67
N LYS A 28 -22.19 -7.00 8.68
CA LYS A 28 -20.90 -7.04 7.99
C LYS A 28 -21.11 -6.92 6.48
N ALA A 29 -20.34 -6.05 5.85
CA ALA A 29 -20.22 -5.98 4.40
C ALA A 29 -18.76 -6.04 3.95
N LEU A 30 -18.57 -6.57 2.74
CA LEU A 30 -17.28 -6.79 2.12
C LEU A 30 -17.35 -6.33 0.67
N ILE A 31 -16.35 -5.56 0.25
CA ILE A 31 -16.07 -5.28 -1.16
C ILE A 31 -14.60 -5.62 -1.43
N GLU A 32 -14.35 -6.37 -2.49
CA GLU A 32 -13.00 -6.72 -2.93
C GLU A 32 -12.84 -6.53 -4.45
N GLN A 33 -11.70 -5.99 -4.86
CA GLN A 33 -11.31 -5.85 -6.26
C GLN A 33 -9.83 -6.20 -6.41
N GLY A 34 -9.50 -7.08 -7.34
CA GLY A 34 -8.10 -7.39 -7.64
C GLY A 34 -7.96 -8.62 -8.52
N THR A 35 -6.80 -9.27 -8.41
CA THR A 35 -6.41 -10.41 -9.25
C THR A 35 -5.95 -11.57 -8.39
N GLU A 36 -6.02 -12.78 -8.94
CA GLU A 36 -5.48 -13.98 -8.30
C GLU A 36 -4.26 -14.47 -9.07
N PHE A 37 -3.22 -14.83 -8.34
CA PHE A 37 -2.01 -15.45 -8.88
C PHE A 37 -2.00 -16.94 -8.53
N ALA A 38 -1.67 -17.78 -9.51
CA ALA A 38 -1.54 -19.22 -9.33
C ALA A 38 -0.12 -19.58 -8.87
N TYR A 39 -0.01 -20.40 -7.83
CA TYR A 39 1.23 -20.89 -7.25
C TYR A 39 1.24 -22.41 -7.28
N GLN A 40 2.38 -23.00 -7.63
CA GLN A 40 2.56 -24.43 -7.47
C GLN A 40 3.00 -24.72 -6.04
N GLN A 41 2.22 -25.55 -5.35
CA GLN A 41 2.49 -26.00 -3.99
C GLN A 41 2.74 -27.51 -4.00
N ALA A 42 3.83 -27.95 -3.36
CA ALA A 42 4.05 -29.37 -3.14
C ALA A 42 3.03 -29.91 -2.14
N THR A 43 2.34 -30.99 -2.50
CA THR A 43 1.43 -31.71 -1.60
C THR A 43 2.22 -32.68 -0.72
N SER A 44 1.63 -33.11 0.39
CA SER A 44 2.20 -34.14 1.27
C SER A 44 2.43 -35.50 0.59
N SER A 45 1.79 -35.74 -0.56
CA SER A 45 1.97 -36.93 -1.39
C SER A 45 3.08 -36.81 -2.45
N GLY A 46 3.77 -35.66 -2.53
CA GLY A 46 4.82 -35.41 -3.54
C GLY A 46 4.28 -34.98 -4.91
N ALA A 47 2.97 -34.75 -5.04
CA ALA A 47 2.37 -34.16 -6.23
C ALA A 47 2.43 -32.62 -6.18
N THR A 48 2.27 -31.97 -7.33
CA THR A 48 2.10 -30.51 -7.40
C THR A 48 0.62 -30.15 -7.45
N ALA A 49 0.18 -29.30 -6.53
CA ALA A 49 -1.15 -28.69 -6.54
C ALA A 49 -1.04 -27.21 -6.92
N VAL A 50 -2.06 -26.67 -7.60
CA VAL A 50 -2.14 -25.24 -7.89
C VAL A 50 -2.98 -24.56 -6.80
N ALA A 51 -2.39 -23.59 -6.11
CA ALA A 51 -3.05 -22.76 -5.11
C ALA A 51 -3.13 -21.31 -5.59
N PHE A 52 -4.25 -20.64 -5.34
CA PHE A 52 -4.43 -19.24 -5.72
C PHE A 52 -4.17 -18.30 -4.53
N ARG A 53 -3.42 -17.22 -4.75
CA ARG A 53 -3.31 -16.10 -3.80
C ARG A 53 -3.86 -14.83 -4.43
N LYS A 54 -4.73 -14.16 -3.68
CA LYS A 54 -5.35 -12.89 -4.07
C LYS A 54 -4.40 -11.73 -3.81
N ALA A 55 -4.30 -10.82 -4.77
CA ALA A 55 -3.82 -9.46 -4.56
C ALA A 55 -5.02 -8.51 -4.79
N VAL A 56 -5.68 -8.11 -3.71
CA VAL A 56 -6.92 -7.32 -3.76
C VAL A 56 -6.86 -6.04 -2.92
N LEU A 57 -7.57 -5.03 -3.40
CA LEU A 57 -8.09 -3.95 -2.57
C LEU A 57 -9.39 -4.46 -1.91
N LYS A 58 -9.37 -4.59 -0.58
CA LYS A 58 -10.49 -5.09 0.23
C LYS A 58 -10.92 -4.03 1.24
N LEU A 59 -12.22 -3.81 1.36
CA LEU A 59 -12.82 -3.12 2.49
C LEU A 59 -13.86 -4.04 3.11
N GLU A 60 -13.61 -4.44 4.35
CA GLU A 60 -14.56 -5.14 5.20
C GLU A 60 -14.96 -4.21 6.34
N VAL A 61 -16.26 -4.06 6.57
CA VAL A 61 -16.79 -3.14 7.57
C VAL A 61 -18.01 -3.71 8.27
N THR A 62 -18.10 -3.47 9.58
CA THR A 62 -19.33 -3.68 10.37
C THR A 62 -19.67 -2.37 11.08
N PRO A 63 -20.73 -1.66 10.67
CA PRO A 63 -21.14 -0.44 11.34
C PRO A 63 -22.05 -0.73 12.52
N GLN A 64 -22.02 0.16 13.51
CA GLN A 64 -22.98 0.22 14.61
C GLN A 64 -23.37 1.68 14.86
N ILE A 65 -24.66 1.99 14.75
CA ILE A 65 -25.19 3.32 15.00
C ILE A 65 -25.46 3.49 16.51
N THR A 66 -24.92 4.55 17.09
CA THR A 66 -25.13 4.93 18.49
C THR A 66 -26.42 5.76 18.64
N PRO A 67 -27.07 5.78 19.82
CA PRO A 67 -28.24 6.62 20.08
C PRO A 67 -28.00 8.12 19.83
N GLU A 68 -26.76 8.58 20.00
CA GLU A 68 -26.35 9.97 19.78
C GLU A 68 -26.17 10.32 18.27
N GLY A 69 -26.29 9.33 17.37
CA GLY A 69 -26.15 9.51 15.93
C GLY A 69 -24.71 9.37 15.39
N ASN A 70 -23.75 9.00 16.25
CA ASN A 70 -22.41 8.61 15.82
C ASN A 70 -22.40 7.17 15.32
N ILE A 71 -21.38 6.82 14.53
CA ILE A 71 -21.24 5.54 13.87
C ILE A 71 -19.91 4.92 14.34
N ILE A 72 -20.01 3.79 15.03
CA ILE A 72 -18.86 2.94 15.32
C ILE A 72 -18.62 2.06 14.08
N LEU A 73 -17.37 1.98 13.63
CA LEU A 73 -16.97 1.16 12.49
C LEU A 73 -15.89 0.19 12.93
N ASP A 74 -16.16 -1.11 12.86
CA ASP A 74 -15.11 -2.14 12.82
C ASP A 74 -14.65 -2.28 11.37
N LEU A 75 -13.40 -1.95 11.10
CA LEU A 75 -12.83 -1.80 9.76
C LEU A 75 -11.65 -2.74 9.58
N ASP A 76 -11.63 -3.46 8.46
CA ASP A 76 -10.49 -4.20 7.95
C ASP A 76 -10.26 -3.81 6.49
N VAL A 77 -9.31 -2.90 6.29
CA VAL A 77 -8.92 -2.37 4.98
C VAL A 77 -7.62 -3.04 4.55
N ASN A 78 -7.61 -3.61 3.36
CA ASN A 78 -6.44 -4.22 2.76
C ASN A 78 -6.18 -3.65 1.37
N LYS A 79 -4.92 -3.38 1.05
CA LYS A 79 -4.47 -3.02 -0.30
C LYS A 79 -3.26 -3.86 -0.63
N ASP A 80 -3.50 -4.89 -1.43
CA ASP A 80 -2.42 -5.66 -2.01
C ASP A 80 -2.00 -5.09 -3.36
N SER A 81 -0.73 -5.30 -3.71
CA SER A 81 -0.23 -5.10 -5.06
C SER A 81 0.72 -6.24 -5.44
N PRO A 82 0.83 -6.56 -6.74
CA PRO A 82 1.88 -7.47 -7.22
C PRO A 82 3.27 -6.97 -6.78
N GLY A 83 4.08 -7.87 -6.24
CA GLY A 83 5.47 -7.63 -5.88
C GLY A 83 6.45 -8.16 -6.94
N GLY A 84 7.71 -8.31 -6.56
CA GLY A 84 8.74 -8.92 -7.42
C GLY A 84 8.59 -10.43 -7.56
N VAL A 85 9.25 -11.01 -8.56
CA VAL A 85 9.36 -12.47 -8.71
C VAL A 85 10.42 -13.00 -7.75
N VAL A 86 10.04 -13.90 -6.86
CA VAL A 86 10.92 -14.59 -5.91
C VAL A 86 10.79 -16.08 -6.19
N GLU A 87 11.89 -16.74 -6.54
CA GLU A 87 11.93 -18.19 -6.83
C GLU A 87 10.91 -18.65 -7.89
N GLY A 88 10.65 -17.82 -8.90
CA GLY A 88 9.69 -18.12 -9.99
C GLY A 88 8.22 -17.89 -9.62
N ALA A 89 7.93 -17.42 -8.40
CA ALA A 89 6.60 -17.05 -7.95
C ALA A 89 6.48 -15.53 -7.74
N MET A 90 5.33 -14.94 -8.04
CA MET A 90 5.10 -13.52 -7.79
C MET A 90 4.88 -13.28 -6.29
N SER A 91 5.64 -12.39 -5.67
CA SER A 91 5.34 -11.94 -4.31
C SER A 91 4.14 -11.01 -4.30
N ILE A 92 3.50 -10.83 -3.15
CA ILE A 92 2.38 -9.91 -2.97
C ILE A 92 2.77 -8.92 -1.87
N ASN A 93 2.78 -7.64 -2.20
CA ASN A 93 2.96 -6.58 -1.23
C ASN A 93 1.61 -6.29 -0.59
N THR A 94 1.52 -6.36 0.74
CA THR A 94 0.26 -6.20 1.48
C THR A 94 0.33 -4.98 2.40
N LYS A 95 -0.65 -4.09 2.29
CA LYS A 95 -0.84 -2.98 3.22
C LYS A 95 -2.21 -3.13 3.89
N ARG A 96 -2.24 -3.36 5.20
CA ARG A 96 -3.47 -3.67 5.93
C ARG A 96 -3.63 -2.79 7.17
N VAL A 97 -4.84 -2.32 7.42
CA VAL A 97 -5.23 -1.61 8.64
C VAL A 97 -6.49 -2.27 9.18
N LYS A 98 -6.42 -2.76 10.43
CA LYS A 98 -7.56 -3.27 11.17
C LYS A 98 -7.76 -2.46 12.44
N THR A 99 -8.91 -1.83 12.59
CA THR A 99 -9.17 -0.93 13.71
C THR A 99 -10.66 -0.76 13.96
N GLN A 100 -11.00 -0.25 15.14
CA GLN A 100 -12.35 0.18 15.48
C GLN A 100 -12.32 1.68 15.78
N VAL A 101 -13.19 2.44 15.13
CA VAL A 101 -13.24 3.90 15.27
C VAL A 101 -14.68 4.39 15.45
N LEU A 102 -14.84 5.44 16.26
CA LEU A 102 -16.09 6.19 16.39
C LEU A 102 -16.00 7.43 15.51
N VAL A 103 -16.99 7.63 14.64
CA VAL A 103 -17.02 8.75 13.69
C VAL A 103 -18.42 9.35 13.64
N GLU A 104 -18.51 10.66 13.50
CA GLU A 104 -19.78 11.35 13.28
C GLU A 104 -20.35 11.01 11.88
N ASN A 105 -21.67 11.09 11.73
CA ASN A 105 -22.32 10.90 10.44
C ASN A 105 -21.88 11.96 9.42
N GLY A 106 -21.24 11.53 8.32
CA GLY A 106 -20.67 12.41 7.30
C GLY A 106 -19.31 13.01 7.68
N GLY A 107 -18.83 12.76 8.90
CA GLY A 107 -17.49 13.12 9.34
C GLY A 107 -16.42 12.28 8.65
N THR A 108 -15.21 12.80 8.50
CA THR A 108 -14.07 12.06 7.95
C THR A 108 -12.99 11.90 9.00
N VAL A 109 -12.54 10.67 9.22
CA VAL A 109 -11.46 10.36 10.16
C VAL A 109 -10.27 9.73 9.42
N VAL A 110 -9.06 10.03 9.90
CA VAL A 110 -7.85 9.31 9.51
C VAL A 110 -7.69 8.10 10.42
N ILE A 111 -7.84 6.90 9.87
CA ILE A 111 -7.78 5.66 10.65
C ILE A 111 -6.38 5.07 10.75
N GLY A 112 -5.45 5.53 9.90
CA GLY A 112 -4.07 5.09 9.91
C GLY A 112 -3.26 5.61 8.73
N GLY A 113 -1.95 5.39 8.82
CA GLY A 113 -1.01 5.65 7.74
C GLY A 113 0.31 4.90 7.93
N ILE A 114 1.03 4.70 6.83
CA ILE A 114 2.37 4.13 6.80
C ILE A 114 3.27 5.13 6.09
N PHE A 115 4.36 5.51 6.74
CA PHE A 115 5.41 6.34 6.18
C PHE A 115 6.68 5.51 6.09
N GLU A 116 7.27 5.46 4.91
CA GLU A 116 8.51 4.75 4.65
C GLU A 116 9.47 5.68 3.88
N LEU A 117 10.70 5.77 4.36
CA LEU A 117 11.78 6.50 3.71
C LEU A 117 12.98 5.56 3.63
N THR A 118 13.41 5.26 2.40
CA THR A 118 14.57 4.43 2.12
C THR A 118 15.64 5.28 1.46
N GLU A 119 16.73 5.54 2.18
CA GLU A 119 17.90 6.24 1.68
C GLU A 119 19.01 5.24 1.36
N THR A 120 19.54 5.29 0.14
CA THR A 120 20.66 4.49 -0.32
C THR A 120 21.76 5.44 -0.80
N ASP A 121 22.91 5.43 -0.12
CA ASP A 121 24.12 6.14 -0.53
C ASP A 121 25.18 5.12 -0.94
N GLN A 122 25.54 5.09 -2.21
CA GLN A 122 26.54 4.18 -2.77
C GLN A 122 27.68 5.00 -3.38
N GLU A 123 28.90 4.81 -2.85
CA GLU A 123 30.13 5.38 -3.41
C GLU A 123 30.98 4.28 -4.02
N ASN A 124 31.11 4.28 -5.35
CA ASN A 124 32.07 3.44 -6.06
C ASN A 124 33.32 4.29 -6.34
N LYS A 125 34.50 3.84 -5.89
CA LYS A 125 35.76 4.58 -6.07
C LYS A 125 36.88 3.71 -6.60
N VAL A 126 37.77 4.31 -7.39
CA VAL A 126 39.03 3.66 -7.79
C VAL A 126 39.97 3.62 -6.57
N PRO A 127 40.51 2.45 -6.17
CA PRO A 127 41.48 2.36 -5.09
C PRO A 127 42.68 3.29 -5.33
N PHE A 128 43.21 3.91 -4.27
CA PHE A 128 44.27 4.94 -4.29
C PHE A 128 43.88 6.28 -4.94
N LEU A 129 43.35 6.28 -6.18
CA LEU A 129 43.06 7.50 -6.94
C LEU A 129 41.82 8.26 -6.44
N GLY A 130 40.83 7.56 -5.92
CA GLY A 130 39.62 8.18 -5.38
C GLY A 130 39.89 9.04 -4.13
N ASP A 131 40.95 8.74 -3.37
CA ASP A 131 41.24 9.41 -2.09
C ASP A 131 42.22 10.59 -2.23
N VAL A 132 42.65 10.90 -3.46
CA VAL A 132 43.53 12.05 -3.74
C VAL A 132 42.76 13.37 -3.53
N PRO A 133 43.29 14.32 -2.73
CA PRO A 133 42.70 15.65 -2.60
C PRO A 133 42.59 16.35 -3.96
N VAL A 134 41.53 17.14 -4.17
CA VAL A 134 41.25 17.91 -5.41
C VAL A 134 40.86 17.05 -6.62
N LEU A 135 41.59 15.96 -6.91
CA LEU A 135 41.38 15.14 -8.11
C LEU A 135 40.53 13.88 -7.89
N GLY A 136 40.37 13.42 -6.65
CA GLY A 136 39.69 12.16 -6.34
C GLY A 136 38.23 12.09 -6.75
N ASN A 137 37.55 13.25 -6.93
CA ASN A 137 36.16 13.31 -7.38
C ASN A 137 35.98 12.90 -8.85
N LEU A 138 37.04 12.92 -9.66
CA LEU A 138 37.05 12.40 -11.03
C LEU A 138 37.14 10.86 -11.08
N PHE A 139 37.53 10.23 -9.97
CA PHE A 139 37.75 8.79 -9.83
C PHE A 139 36.76 8.14 -8.86
N LYS A 140 35.67 8.85 -8.56
CA LYS A 140 34.58 8.44 -7.67
C LYS A 140 33.24 8.64 -8.38
N GLN A 141 32.37 7.65 -8.25
CA GLN A 141 30.97 7.73 -8.65
C GLN A 141 30.13 7.60 -7.39
N ARG A 142 29.26 8.58 -7.16
CA ARG A 142 28.30 8.58 -6.06
C ARG A 142 26.90 8.42 -6.62
N THR A 143 26.16 7.47 -6.08
CA THR A 143 24.74 7.26 -6.37
C THR A 143 24.00 7.44 -5.07
N ARG A 144 23.15 8.48 -5.00
CA ARG A 144 22.21 8.68 -3.90
C ARG A 144 20.81 8.44 -4.40
N LYS A 145 20.06 7.61 -3.70
CA LYS A 145 18.66 7.32 -3.98
C LYS A 145 17.86 7.49 -2.70
N ALA A 146 16.78 8.26 -2.77
CA ALA A 146 15.82 8.41 -1.68
C ALA A 146 14.44 8.01 -2.20
N ASP A 147 13.92 6.89 -1.72
CA ASP A 147 12.58 6.39 -2.04
C ASP A 147 11.64 6.71 -0.88
N LYS A 148 10.63 7.56 -1.12
CA LYS A 148 9.65 7.97 -0.12
C LYS A 148 8.28 7.38 -0.46
N GLN A 149 7.68 6.63 0.47
CA GLN A 149 6.33 6.08 0.33
C GLN A 149 5.43 6.51 1.48
N GLU A 150 4.25 7.03 1.13
CA GLU A 150 3.23 7.44 2.10
C GLU A 150 1.91 6.75 1.78
N MET A 151 1.30 6.13 2.78
CA MET A 151 -0.07 5.66 2.72
C MET A 151 -0.86 6.35 3.83
N LEU A 152 -2.01 6.91 3.48
CA LEU A 152 -2.99 7.44 4.42
C LEU A 152 -4.34 6.79 4.13
N VAL A 153 -5.07 6.43 5.17
CA VAL A 153 -6.40 5.82 5.06
C VAL A 153 -7.43 6.72 5.70
N PHE A 154 -8.36 7.19 4.88
CA PHE A 154 -9.47 8.06 5.28
C PHE A 154 -10.78 7.30 5.18
N ILE A 155 -11.67 7.49 6.16
CA ILE A 155 -13.01 6.90 6.15
C ILE A 155 -14.04 7.97 6.44
N THR A 156 -15.12 7.93 5.66
CA THR A 156 -16.25 8.86 5.76
C THR A 156 -17.54 8.04 5.75
N PRO A 157 -18.13 7.68 6.90
CA PRO A 157 -19.41 6.99 6.91
C PRO A 157 -20.54 7.97 6.62
N LYS A 158 -21.61 7.48 5.99
CA LYS A 158 -22.83 8.24 5.74
C LYS A 158 -24.04 7.36 6.01
N MET A 159 -24.86 7.75 6.98
CA MET A 159 -26.16 7.12 7.20
C MET A 159 -27.11 7.48 6.08
N ILE A 160 -27.79 6.47 5.53
CA ILE A 160 -28.86 6.65 4.55
C ILE A 160 -30.18 6.47 5.31
N SER A 161 -30.83 7.58 5.64
CA SER A 161 -32.21 7.55 6.15
C SER A 161 -33.18 7.75 5.00
N ASP A 162 -34.27 6.98 4.98
CA ASP A 162 -35.33 6.97 3.95
C ASP A 162 -36.12 8.30 3.80
N ARG A 163 -35.71 9.37 4.48
CA ARG A 163 -36.37 10.69 4.46
C ARG A 163 -35.91 11.63 3.34
N GLY A 164 -35.13 11.14 2.37
CA GLY A 164 -34.52 11.97 1.31
C GLY A 164 -34.85 11.59 -0.13
N ALA A 165 -35.60 10.52 -0.39
CA ALA A 165 -35.96 10.10 -1.76
C ALA A 165 -37.34 10.63 -2.20
N VAL A 166 -37.76 11.78 -1.68
CA VAL A 166 -38.96 12.50 -2.16
C VAL A 166 -38.64 13.99 -2.30
N ARG A 167 -37.96 14.33 -3.40
CA ARG A 167 -38.27 15.41 -4.34
C ARG A 167 -37.09 15.69 -5.28
#